data_AF-A0A358DLI5-F1
#
_entry.id   AF-A0A358DLI5-F1
#
_cell.length_a   1.000
_cell.length_b   1.000
_cell.length_c   1.000
_cell.angle_alpha   90.00
_cell.angle_beta   90.00
_cell.angle_gamma   90.00
#
_symmetry.space_group_name_H-M   'P 1'
#
loop_
_entity.id
_entity.type
_entity.pdbx_description
1 polymer ?
#
loop_
_entity_poly.entity_id
_entity_poly.type
_entity_poly.pdbx_seq_one_letter_code
_entity_poly.pdbx_strand_id
1 'polypeptide(L)' 'GKIGWNFEKFLVNKEGNVVGRFNSRIQPKDKRLVDAIESVLQ' A
#
# COMPACT_ATOMS: atom_id res chain seq x y z
N GLY A 1 -7.36 3.63 -11.51
CA GLY A 1 -7.89 2.41 -12.18
C GLY A 1 -9.05 1.85 -11.37
N LYS A 2 -9.83 0.91 -11.92
CA LYS A 2 -10.96 0.29 -11.20
C LYS A 2 -10.45 -0.52 -9.99
N ILE A 3 -11.21 -0.51 -8.90
CA ILE A 3 -10.95 -1.33 -7.69
C ILE A 3 -11.37 -2.76 -8.02
N GLY A 4 -10.46 -3.71 -7.83
CA GLY A 4 -10.66 -5.09 -8.28
C GLY A 4 -11.51 -5.92 -7.32
N TRP A 5 -11.35 -5.70 -6.01
CA TRP A 5 -12.06 -6.43 -4.97
C TRP A 5 -12.00 -5.69 -3.63
N ASN A 6 -12.77 -6.17 -2.65
CA ASN A 6 -12.66 -5.74 -1.25
C ASN A 6 -11.23 -5.94 -0.74
N PHE A 7 -10.78 -5.03 0.14
CA PHE A 7 -9.44 -5.01 0.76
C PHE A 7 -8.28 -4.70 -0.19
N GLU A 8 -8.54 -3.98 -1.28
CA GLU A 8 -7.48 -3.29 -2.00
C GLU A 8 -6.89 -2.16 -1.13
N LYS A 9 -5.56 -2.02 -1.14
CA LYS A 9 -4.83 -1.18 -0.17
C LYS A 9 -4.06 -0.10 -0.92
N PHE A 10 -4.08 1.11 -0.37
CA PHE A 10 -3.36 2.26 -0.92
C PHE A 10 -2.45 2.83 0.17
N LEU A 11 -1.19 3.06 -0.18
CA LEU A 11 -0.22 3.73 0.69
C LEU A 11 -0.18 5.21 0.32
N VAL A 12 -0.41 6.05 1.31
CA VAL A 12 -0.39 7.52 1.19
C VAL A 12 0.74 8.06 2.05
N ASN A 13 1.55 8.95 1.51
CA ASN A 13 2.69 9.54 2.22
C ASN A 13 2.28 10.80 3.04
N LYS A 14 3.24 11.41 3.74
CA LYS A 14 3.01 12.57 4.63
C LYS A 14 2.50 13.80 3.87
N GLU A 15 2.82 13.93 2.59
CA GLU A 15 2.37 15.00 1.70
C GLU A 15 0.98 14.73 1.08
N GLY A 16 0.36 13.60 1.39
CA GLY A 16 -0.96 13.22 0.87
C GLY A 16 -0.93 12.58 -0.51
N ASN A 17 0.24 12.21 -1.03
CA ASN A 17 0.39 11.55 -2.33
C ASN A 17 0.21 10.03 -2.20
N VAL A 18 -0.50 9.42 -3.14
CA VAL A 18 -0.57 7.96 -3.26
C VAL A 18 0.73 7.45 -3.86
N VAL A 19 1.50 6.71 -3.05
CA VAL A 19 2.84 6.23 -3.39
C VAL A 19 2.92 4.70 -3.51
N GLY A 20 1.83 3.99 -3.19
CA GLY A 20 1.74 2.54 -3.36
C GLY A 20 0.31 2.06 -3.53
N ARG A 21 0.15 0.97 -4.28
CA ARG A 21 -1.13 0.27 -4.48
C ARG A 21 -0.91 -1.23 -4.41
N PHE A 22 -1.63 -1.90 -3.53
CA PHE A 22 -1.48 -3.33 -3.26
C PHE A 22 -2.82 -4.04 -3.43
N ASN A 23 -2.79 -5.13 -4.19
CA ASN A 23 -3.99 -5.92 -4.42
C ASN A 23 -4.49 -6.58 -3.11
N SER A 24 -5.73 -7.06 -3.14
CA SER A 24 -6.39 -7.68 -1.99
C SER A 24 -5.68 -8.93 -1.46
N ARG A 25 -4.96 -9.67 -2.31
CA ARG A 25 -4.24 -10.90 -1.94
C ARG A 25 -2.94 -10.66 -1.18
N ILE A 26 -2.43 -9.42 -1.18
CA ILE A 26 -1.28 -9.05 -0.35
C ILE A 26 -1.68 -9.14 1.12
N GLN A 27 -0.99 -10.00 1.85
CA GLN A 27 -1.19 -10.19 3.27
C GLN A 27 -0.70 -8.95 4.05
N PRO A 28 -1.30 -8.63 5.21
CA PRO A 28 -0.91 -7.45 5.99
C PRO A 28 0.57 -7.41 6.41
N LYS A 29 1.20 -8.58 6.60
CA LYS A 29 2.62 -8.72 6.97
C LYS A 29 3.52 -9.10 5.78
N ASP A 30 3.02 -9.03 4.55
CA ASP A 30 3.83 -9.26 3.37
C ASP A 30 5.02 -8.29 3.36
N LYS A 31 6.22 -8.82 3.19
CA LYS A 31 7.45 -8.03 3.24
C LYS A 31 7.40 -6.82 2.31
N ARG A 32 6.81 -6.96 1.13
CA ARG A 32 6.72 -5.86 0.14
C ARG A 32 5.85 -4.71 0.64
N LEU A 33 4.78 -5.01 1.38
CA LEU A 33 3.90 -3.98 1.95
C LEU A 33 4.60 -3.28 3.11
N VAL A 34 5.23 -4.05 4.00
CA VAL A 34 5.95 -3.50 5.16
C VAL A 34 7.13 -2.63 4.70
N ASP A 35 7.97 -3.13 3.79
CA ASP A 35 9.11 -2.37 3.26
C ASP A 35 8.67 -1.05 2.60
N ALA A 36 7.55 -1.06 1.86
CA ALA A 36 7.01 0.14 1.25
C ALA A 36 6.53 1.16 2.28
N ILE A 37 5.91 0.71 3.38
CA ILE A 37 5.53 1.58 4.49
C ILE A 37 6.78 2.18 5.14
N GLU A 38 7.80 1.37 5.45
CA GLU A 38 9.04 1.85 6.06
C GLU A 38 9.76 2.88 5.19
N SER A 39 9.71 2.71 3.86
CA SER A 39 10.33 3.63 2.91
C SER A 39 9.75 5.06 2.94
N VAL A 40 8.53 5.23 3.43
CA VAL A 40 7.84 6.54 3.50
C VAL A 40 7.85 7.15 4.91
N LEU A 41 8.47 6.48 5.89
CA LEU A 41 8.60 6.98 7.26
C LEU A 41 9.85 7.84 7.47
N GLN A 42 10.87 7.64 6.63
CA GLN A 42 12.04 8.53 6.56
C GLN A 42 11.60 9.98 6.26
#